data_AF-A0A6B5BW79-F1
#
_entry.id   AF-A0A6B5BW79-F1
#
_cell.length_a   1.000
_cell.length_b   1.000
_cell.length_c   1.000
_cell.angle_alpha   90.00
_cell.angle_beta   90.00
_cell.angle_gamma   90.00
#
_symmetry.space_group_name_H-M   'P 1'
#
loop_
_entity.id
_entity.type
_entity.pdbx_description
1 polymer ?
#
loop_
_entity_poly.entity_id
_entity_poly.type
_entity_poly.pdbx_seq_one_letter_code
_entity_poly.pdbx_strand_id
1 'polypeptide(L)' 'MDSHNQCNYVNPQNVSLDWECFIISKSEMLLDGVPNELINTWLDKDIITPFSIRNDEINFKTKDIWDALIHHNWYYSN' A
#
# COMPACT_ATOMS: atom_id res chain seq x y z
N MET A 1 -18.51 -3.56 -24.66
CA MET A 1 -17.14 -3.02 -24.72
C MET A 1 -16.43 -3.66 -23.55
N ASP A 2 -15.65 -4.71 -23.82
CA ASP A 2 -14.85 -5.38 -22.81
C ASP A 2 -13.68 -4.49 -22.45
N SER A 3 -13.88 -3.62 -21.45
CA SER A 3 -12.78 -2.98 -20.75
C SER A 3 -12.05 -4.08 -19.99
N HIS A 4 -11.05 -4.67 -20.63
CA HIS A 4 -10.06 -5.47 -19.94
C HIS A 4 -9.38 -4.56 -18.92
N ASN A 5 -9.93 -4.49 -17.70
CA ASN A 5 -9.31 -3.78 -16.59
C ASN A 5 -7.92 -4.39 -16.40
N GLN A 6 -6.90 -3.69 -16.92
CA GLN A 6 -5.52 -4.12 -16.81
C GLN A 6 -5.18 -4.11 -15.33
N CYS A 7 -4.97 -5.32 -14.79
CA CYS A 7 -4.56 -5.51 -13.41
C CYS A 7 -3.08 -5.17 -13.31
N ASN A 8 -2.73 -4.18 -12.50
CA ASN A 8 -1.36 -3.79 -12.24
C ASN A 8 -0.83 -4.58 -11.05
N TYR A 9 0.22 -5.35 -11.28
CA TYR A 9 0.91 -6.12 -10.26
C TYR A 9 2.10 -5.33 -9.70
N VAL A 10 2.26 -5.35 -8.38
CA VAL A 10 3.41 -4.79 -7.68
C VAL A 10 4.29 -5.93 -7.19
N ASN A 11 5.51 -6.02 -7.71
CA ASN A 11 6.49 -6.97 -7.18
C ASN A 11 6.99 -6.47 -5.81
N PRO A 12 6.77 -7.21 -4.71
CA PRO A 12 7.22 -6.80 -3.38
C PRO A 12 8.75 -6.59 -3.30
N GLN A 13 9.52 -7.29 -4.15
CA GLN A 13 10.98 -7.14 -4.22
C GLN A 13 11.44 -5.78 -4.77
N ASN A 14 10.54 -5.03 -5.43
CA ASN A 14 10.83 -3.70 -5.97
C ASN A 14 10.48 -2.58 -4.98
N VAL A 15 9.91 -2.90 -3.82
CA VAL A 15 9.53 -1.95 -2.78
C VAL A 15 10.69 -1.83 -1.78
N SER A 16 11.19 -0.61 -1.57
CA SER A 16 12.39 -0.33 -0.75
C SER A 16 12.09 -0.01 0.71
N LEU A 17 10.89 -0.34 1.18
CA LEU A 17 10.41 -0.04 2.52
C LEU A 17 11.30 -0.61 3.63
N ASP A 18 11.54 0.18 4.67
CA ASP A 18 12.18 -0.29 5.89
C ASP A 18 11.21 -1.11 6.75
N TRP A 19 11.30 -2.43 6.62
CA TRP A 19 10.46 -3.38 7.34
C TRP A 19 10.83 -3.56 8.82
N GLU A 20 11.95 -3.01 9.28
CA GLU A 20 12.36 -3.06 10.69
C GLU A 20 11.65 -2.00 11.55
N CYS A 21 11.07 -0.97 10.91
CA CYS A 21 10.27 0.05 11.57
C CYS A 21 8.90 -0.51 12.02
N PHE A 22 8.34 0.02 13.12
CA PHE A 22 7.02 -0.39 13.61
C PHE A 22 5.85 0.32 12.92
N ILE A 23 6.10 1.55 12.48
CA ILE A 23 5.10 2.46 11.94
C ILE A 23 5.68 3.07 10.67
N ILE A 24 4.82 3.26 9.67
CA ILE A 24 5.17 3.92 8.44
C ILE A 24 4.08 4.88 7.97
N SER A 25 4.46 6.04 7.45
CA SER A 25 3.55 7.02 6.87
C SER A 25 3.12 6.63 5.44
N LYS A 26 1.95 7.14 5.01
CA LYS A 26 1.53 7.03 3.61
C LYS A 26 2.56 7.64 2.66
N SER A 27 3.20 8.74 3.06
CA SER A 27 4.21 9.43 2.26
C SER A 27 5.45 8.58 2.03
N GLU A 28 5.96 7.91 3.07
CA GLU A 28 7.08 6.96 2.95
C GLU A 28 6.73 5.79 2.02
N MET A 29 5.53 5.21 2.17
CA MET A 29 5.06 4.14 1.26
C MET A 29 5.10 4.56 -0.21
N LEU A 30 4.68 5.79 -0.53
CA LEU A 30 4.73 6.33 -1.89
C LEU A 30 6.17 6.52 -2.37
N LEU A 31 7.04 7.05 -1.51
CA LEU A 31 8.46 7.27 -1.83
C LEU A 31 9.21 5.96 -2.09
N ASP A 32 8.87 4.91 -1.36
CA ASP A 32 9.50 3.59 -1.44
C ASP A 32 8.84 2.63 -2.45
N GLY A 33 7.98 3.17 -3.32
CA GLY A 33 7.50 2.46 -4.50
C GLY A 33 6.18 1.70 -4.33
N VAL A 34 5.43 1.92 -3.26
CA VAL A 34 4.04 1.44 -3.15
C VAL A 34 3.11 2.42 -3.89
N PRO A 35 2.42 2.00 -4.96
CA PRO A 35 1.57 2.91 -5.74
C PRO A 35 0.38 3.42 -4.94
N ASN A 36 -0.01 4.68 -5.13
CA ASN A 36 -1.14 5.30 -4.42
C ASN A 36 -2.45 4.54 -4.66
N GLU A 37 -2.66 4.03 -5.87
CA GLU A 37 -3.83 3.23 -6.26
C GLU A 37 -3.88 1.90 -5.50
N LEU A 38 -2.73 1.28 -5.23
CA LEU A 38 -2.65 0.08 -4.42
C LEU A 38 -3.00 0.37 -2.96
N ILE A 39 -2.46 1.47 -2.41
CA ILE A 39 -2.77 1.91 -1.05
C ILE A 39 -4.27 2.19 -0.90
N ASN A 40 -4.86 2.91 -1.85
CA ASN A 40 -6.29 3.20 -1.84
C ASN A 40 -7.11 1.92 -2.00
N THR A 41 -6.69 0.99 -2.86
CA THR A 41 -7.35 -0.32 -3.00
C THR A 41 -7.35 -1.09 -1.68
N TRP A 42 -6.25 -1.03 -0.92
CA TRP A 42 -6.19 -1.65 0.40
C TRP A 42 -7.11 -0.98 1.42
N LEU A 43 -7.20 0.34 1.39
CA LEU A 43 -8.11 1.10 2.26
C LEU A 43 -9.59 0.83 1.92
N ASP A 44 -9.96 0.90 0.64
CA ASP A 44 -11.34 0.73 0.17
C ASP A 44 -11.89 -0.68 0.41
N LYS A 45 -10.99 -1.67 0.51
CA LYS A 45 -11.32 -3.09 0.76
C LYS A 45 -11.10 -3.52 2.21
N ASP A 46 -10.81 -2.58 3.11
CA ASP A 46 -10.49 -2.86 4.52
C ASP A 46 -9.34 -3.88 4.72
N ILE A 47 -8.38 -3.92 3.79
CA ILE A 47 -7.18 -4.79 3.88
C ILE A 47 -6.17 -4.20 4.86
N ILE A 48 -6.02 -2.87 4.87
CA ILE A 48 -5.21 -2.14 5.86
C ILE A 48 -6.07 -1.13 6.59
N THR A 49 -5.72 -0.81 7.83
CA THR A 49 -6.42 0.19 8.64
C THR A 49 -5.42 1.26 9.11
N PRO A 50 -5.76 2.56 9.02
CA PRO A 50 -4.97 3.61 9.64
C PRO A 50 -4.70 3.33 11.12
N PHE A 51 -3.43 3.38 11.52
CA PHE A 51 -3.02 3.17 12.90
C PHE A 51 -3.03 4.47 13.70
N SER A 52 -2.53 5.57 13.12
CA SER A 52 -2.54 6.89 13.76
C SER A 52 -2.42 8.02 12.74
N ILE A 53 -2.76 9.24 13.16
CA ILE A 53 -2.48 10.47 12.41
C ILE A 53 -1.46 11.28 13.21
N ARG A 54 -0.34 11.63 12.57
CA ARG A 54 0.73 12.46 13.16
C ARG A 54 1.21 13.44 12.10
N ASN A 55 1.35 14.71 12.47
CA ASN A 55 1.77 15.79 11.55
C ASN A 55 0.93 15.84 10.26
N ASP A 56 -0.39 15.67 10.38
CA ASP A 56 -1.33 15.58 9.25
C ASP A 56 -1.09 14.43 8.26
N GLU A 57 -0.25 13.45 8.64
CA GLU A 57 -0.01 12.24 7.86
C GLU A 57 -0.66 11.01 8.50
N ILE A 58 -1.26 10.17 7.65
CA ILE A 58 -1.78 8.86 8.03
C ILE A 58 -0.61 7.89 8.14
N ASN A 59 -0.57 7.19 9.26
CA ASN A 59 0.43 6.18 9.56
C ASN A 59 -0.20 4.81 9.72
N PHE A 60 0.52 3.77 9.32
CA PHE A 60 0.14 2.36 9.36
C PHE A 60 1.15 1.57 10.17
N LYS A 61 0.75 0.39 10.67
CA LYS A 61 1.73 -0.55 11.19
C LYS A 61 2.47 -1.17 10.01
N THR A 62 3.79 -1.15 10.04
CA THR A 62 4.63 -1.69 8.96
C THR A 62 4.32 -3.16 8.67
N LYS A 63 4.00 -3.95 9.71
CA LYS A 63 3.58 -5.34 9.57
C LYS A 63 2.30 -5.50 8.73
N ASP A 64 1.31 -4.64 8.96
CA ASP A 64 0.03 -4.72 8.22
C ASP A 64 0.26 -4.38 6.74
N ILE A 65 1.18 -3.44 6.45
CA ILE A 65 1.59 -3.12 5.08
C ILE A 65 2.34 -4.28 4.43
N TRP A 66 3.25 -4.92 5.16
CA TRP A 66 3.96 -6.11 4.67
C TRP A 66 2.98 -7.24 4.33
N ASP A 67 2.06 -7.55 5.24
CA ASP A 67 1.07 -8.59 5.04
C ASP A 67 0.16 -8.26 3.83
N ALA A 68 -0.26 -7.01 3.67
CA ALA A 68 -1.02 -6.56 2.51
C ALA A 68 -0.20 -6.67 1.19
N LEU A 69 1.08 -6.32 1.23
CA LEU A 69 1.97 -6.39 0.06
C LEU A 69 2.29 -7.84 -0.34
N ILE A 70 2.24 -8.81 0.56
CA ILE A 70 2.47 -10.21 0.18
C ILE A 70 1.21 -10.89 -0.36
N HIS A 71 0.02 -10.51 0.12
CA HIS A 71 -1.24 -11.21 -0.19
C HIS A 71 -2.16 -10.47 -1.17
N HIS A 72 -1.99 -9.15 -1.33
CA HIS A 72 -2.91 -8.27 -2.05
C HIS A 72 -2.17 -7.26 -2.93
N ASN A 73 -1.09 -7.66 -3.61
CA ASN A 73 -0.21 -6.77 -4.37
C ASN A 73 -0.63 -6.44 -5.79
N TRP A 74 -1.93 -6.26 -6.00
CA TRP A 74 -2.43 -5.84 -7.29
C TRP A 74 -3.60 -4.87 -7.16
N TYR A 75 -3.72 -3.99 -8.14
CA TYR A 75 -4.77 -2.98 -8.22
C TYR A 75 -5.17 -2.75 -9.67
N TYR A 76 -6.30 -2.07 -9.89
CA TYR A 76 -6.73 -1.65 -11.22
C TYR A 76 -6.45 -0.17 -11.41
N SER A 77 -5.89 0.22 -12.56
CA SER A 77 -5.86 1.63 -12.94
C SER A 77 -7.27 2.07 -13.28
N ASN A 78 -7.71 3.17 -12.67
CA ASN A 78 -8.92 3.89 -13.10
C ASN A 78 -8.61 4.81 -14.29
#